data_AF-A0A4R4E3P8-F1
#
_entry.id   AF-A0A4R4E3P8-F1
#
_cell.length_a   1.000
_cell.length_b   1.000
_cell.length_c   1.000
_cell.angle_alpha   90.00
_cell.angle_beta   90.00
_cell.angle_gamma   90.00
#
_symmetry.space_group_name_H-M   'P 1'
#
loop_
_entity.id
_entity.type
_entity.pdbx_description
1 polymer ?
#
loop_
_entity_poly.entity_id
_entity_poly.type
_entity_poly.pdbx_seq_one_letter_code
_entity_poly.pdbx_strand_id
1 'polypeptide(L)' 'MWFTTIKRFYDNGHPTYNDDSLKNFVVAKMITAAEYKEITGVKYEA' A
#
# COMPACT_ATOMS: atom_id res chain seq x y z
N MET A 1 -9.10 -4.21 8.86
CA MET A 1 -9.06 -3.34 7.66
C MET A 1 -7.66 -2.78 7.50
N TRP A 2 -6.75 -3.52 6.89
CA TRP A 2 -5.36 -3.09 6.72
C TRP A 2 -5.25 -1.93 5.72
N PHE A 3 -6.07 -1.94 4.68
CA PHE A 3 -6.15 -0.88 3.68
C PHE A 3 -6.27 0.52 4.27
N THR A 4 -7.26 0.77 5.13
CA THR A 4 -7.50 2.12 5.70
C THR A 4 -6.33 2.59 6.55
N THR A 5 -5.71 1.67 7.30
CA THR A 5 -4.51 1.94 8.10
C THR A 5 -3.34 2.31 7.19
N ILE A 6 -3.03 1.46 6.20
CA ILE A 6 -1.93 1.66 5.26
C ILE A 6 -2.12 2.94 4.46
N LYS A 7 -3.32 3.19 3.94
CA LYS A 7 -3.67 4.41 3.23
C LYS A 7 -3.44 5.64 4.09
N ARG A 8 -3.92 5.65 5.34
CA ARG A 8 -3.72 6.78 6.25
C ARG A 8 -2.24 7.03 6.54
N PHE A 9 -1.44 5.98 6.74
CA PHE A 9 -0.01 6.13 6.99
C PHE A 9 0.76 6.61 5.75
N TYR A 10 0.40 6.10 4.57
CA TYR A 10 0.92 6.56 3.29
C TYR A 10 0.58 8.04 3.03
N ASP A 11 -0.70 8.41 3.18
CA ASP A 11 -1.19 9.79 3.00
C ASP A 11 -0.54 10.77 4.00
N ASN A 12 -0.20 10.31 5.20
CA ASN A 12 0.54 11.10 6.19
C ASN A 12 2.06 11.18 5.91
N GLY A 13 2.54 10.60 4.81
CA GLY A 13 3.95 10.60 4.44
C GLY A 13 4.83 9.80 5.42
N HIS A 14 4.30 8.76 6.05
CA HIS A 14 5.07 7.97 7.00
C HIS A 14 6.26 7.30 6.28
N PRO A 15 7.50 7.45 6.76
CA PRO A 15 8.70 7.05 6.02
C PRO A 15 8.78 5.54 5.71
N THR A 16 8.09 4.70 6.49
CA THR A 16 8.02 3.24 6.30
C THR A 16 6.81 2.79 5.48
N TYR A 17 5.96 3.70 5.01
CA TYR A 17 4.82 3.39 4.14
C TYR A 17 5.12 4.04 2.79
N ASN A 18 6.12 3.50 2.11
CA ASN A 18 6.51 3.87 0.76
C ASN A 18 6.09 2.78 -0.23
N ASP A 19 6.32 3.03 -1.51
CA ASP A 19 5.88 2.14 -2.59
C ASP A 19 6.37 0.68 -2.41
N ASP A 20 7.64 0.49 -2.05
CA ASP A 20 8.22 -0.83 -1.79
C ASP A 20 7.58 -1.54 -0.59
N SER A 21 7.29 -0.78 0.47
CA SER A 21 6.61 -1.30 1.66
C SER A 21 5.18 -1.73 1.31
N LEU A 22 4.49 -0.96 0.47
CA LEU A 22 3.16 -1.32 -0.01
C LEU A 22 3.15 -2.56 -0.90
N LYS A 23 4.18 -2.77 -1.73
CA LYS A 23 4.33 -4.04 -2.48
C LYS A 23 4.45 -5.22 -1.53
N ASN A 24 5.24 -5.10 -0.47
CA ASN A 24 5.35 -6.14 0.55
C ASN A 24 4.01 -6.41 1.25
N PHE A 25 3.18 -5.39 1.50
CA PHE A 25 1.83 -5.58 2.05
C PHE A 25 0.89 -6.31 1.08
N VAL A 26 1.07 -6.16 -0.23
CA VAL A 26 0.35 -6.97 -1.23
C VAL A 26 0.77 -8.43 -1.16
N VAL A 27 2.08 -8.71 -1.13
CA VAL A 27 2.63 -10.08 -1.00
C VAL A 27 2.19 -10.73 0.31
N ALA A 28 2.19 -9.98 1.41
CA ALA A 28 1.73 -10.42 2.73
C ALA A 28 0.20 -10.58 2.84
N LYS A 29 -0.54 -10.34 1.75
CA LYS A 29 -2.02 -10.38 1.71
C LYS A 29 -2.71 -9.45 2.70
N MET A 30 -2.04 -8.36 3.07
CA MET A 30 -2.61 -7.31 3.90
C MET A 30 -3.50 -6.37 3.07
N ILE A 31 -3.08 -6.10 1.82
CA ILE A 31 -3.86 -5.38 0.82
C ILE A 31 -3.84 -6.15 -0.51
N THR A 32 -4.78 -5.83 -1.38
CA THR A 32 -4.87 -6.35 -2.75
C THR A 32 -4.10 -5.45 -3.73
N ALA A 33 -3.81 -5.97 -4.92
CA ALA A 33 -3.22 -5.19 -6.00
C ALA A 33 -4.10 -3.99 -6.42
N ALA A 34 -5.42 -4.11 -6.27
CA ALA A 34 -6.37 -3.02 -6.54
C ALA A 34 -6.23 -1.91 -5.49
N GLU A 35 -6.21 -2.29 -4.21
CA GLU A 35 -6.01 -1.37 -3.08
C GLU A 35 -4.63 -0.70 -3.11
N TYR A 36 -3.57 -1.42 -3.49
CA TYR A 36 -2.25 -0.83 -3.74
C TYR A 36 -2.33 0.30 -4.76
N LYS A 37 -2.97 0.05 -5.90
CA LYS A 37 -3.16 1.06 -6.95
C LYS A 37 -3.99 2.25 -6.46
N GLU A 38 -4.94 2.01 -5.57
CA GLU A 38 -5.77 3.07 -4.99
C GLU A 38 -4.97 3.97 -4.02
N ILE A 39 -3.97 3.42 -3.32
CA ILE A 39 -3.12 4.18 -2.40
C ILE A 39 -2.01 4.92 -3.16
N THR A 40 -1.30 4.24 -4.05
CA THR A 40 -0.10 4.79 -4.71
C THR A 40 -0.40 5.47 -6.04
N GLY A 41 -1.56 5.19 -6.64
CA GLY A 41 -1.89 5.58 -8.02
C GLY A 41 -1.17 4.74 -9.08
N VAL A 42 -0.25 3.84 -8.67
CA VAL A 42 0.59 3.03 -9.55
C VAL A 42 0.00 1.64 -9.68
N LYS A 43 0.04 1.06 -10.88
CA LYS A 43 -0.40 -0.32 -11.07
C LYS A 43 0.61 -1.25 -10.37
N TYR A 44 0.12 -2.20 -9.57
CA TYR A 44 0.98 -3.21 -8.98
C TYR A 44 1.63 -4.06 -10.08
N GLU A 45 2.96 -4.02 -10.15
CA GLU A 45 3.79 -4.91 -10.95
C GLU A 45 4.52 -5.85 -10.00
N ALA A 46 4.29 -7.16 -10.17
CA ALA A 46 4.76 -8.22 -9.30
C ALA A 46 6.24 -8.57 -9.56
#